data_AF-U7QDC1-F1
#
_entry.id   AF-U7QDC1-F1
#
_cell.length_a   1.000
_cell.length_b   1.000
_cell.length_c   1.000
_cell.angle_alpha   90.00
_cell.angle_beta   90.00
_cell.angle_gamma   90.00
#
_symmetry.space_group_name_H-M   'P 1'
#
loop_
_entity.id
_entity.type
_entity.pdbx_description
1 polymer ?
#
loop_
_entity_poly.entity_id
_entity_poly.type
_entity_poly.pdbx_seq_one_letter_code
_entity_poly.pdbx_strand_id
1 'polypeptide(L)'
;ELSTGLRAQIGAAMLKPSLKRFKQRVDHVEHGGGLLLGVAGVCIIGHGSSKAPTICNAIRSARDAINNGVLERIQSQYQKPHQKAASGQ
;
A
#
# COMPACT_ATOMS: atom_id res chain seq x y z
N GLU A 1 17.39 -9.90 -21.11
CA GLU A 1 18.68 -10.43 -21.60
C GLU A 1 19.81 -9.86 -20.74
N LEU A 2 20.10 -10.46 -19.59
CA LEU A 2 21.28 -10.07 -18.79
C LEU A 2 22.41 -10.98 -19.23
N SER A 3 23.34 -10.42 -20.03
CA SER A 3 24.49 -11.10 -20.63
C SER A 3 25.19 -12.00 -19.61
N THR A 4 25.43 -13.25 -19.97
CA THR A 4 25.98 -14.35 -19.14
C THR A 4 27.48 -14.21 -18.82
N GLY A 5 28.06 -13.01 -18.93
CA GLY A 5 29.47 -12.75 -18.64
C GLY A 5 29.78 -12.55 -17.15
N LEU A 6 31.01 -12.91 -16.73
CA LEU A 6 31.49 -12.76 -15.35
C LEU A 6 31.33 -11.33 -14.80
N ARG A 7 31.53 -10.32 -15.66
CA ARG A 7 31.32 -8.90 -15.32
C ARG A 7 29.86 -8.57 -15.02
N ALA A 8 28.93 -9.17 -15.76
CA ALA A 8 27.50 -8.98 -15.52
C ALA A 8 27.05 -9.71 -14.25
N GLN A 9 27.63 -10.85 -13.91
CA GLN A 9 27.37 -11.54 -12.64
C GLN A 9 27.86 -10.73 -11.42
N ILE A 10 29.04 -10.11 -11.51
CA ILE A 10 29.57 -9.24 -10.44
C ILE A 10 28.68 -7.99 -10.29
N GLY A 11 28.32 -7.34 -11.41
CA GLY A 11 27.41 -6.20 -11.40
C GLY A 11 26.02 -6.56 -10.82
N ALA A 12 25.49 -7.72 -11.19
CA ALA A 12 24.23 -8.23 -10.65
C ALA A 12 24.34 -8.53 -9.14
N ALA A 13 25.45 -9.10 -8.67
CA ALA A 13 25.66 -9.39 -7.25
C ALA A 13 25.75 -8.11 -6.40
N MET A 14 26.40 -7.05 -6.91
CA MET A 14 26.44 -5.74 -6.25
C MET A 14 25.08 -5.05 -6.22
N LEU A 15 24.27 -5.20 -7.27
CA LEU A 15 22.94 -4.60 -7.37
C LEU A 15 21.85 -5.40 -6.60
N LYS A 16 22.06 -6.70 -6.39
CA LYS A 16 21.16 -7.63 -5.68
C LYS A 16 20.68 -7.14 -4.29
N PRO A 17 21.52 -6.63 -3.38
CA PRO A 17 21.06 -6.14 -2.08
C PRO A 17 20.17 -4.90 -2.20
N SER A 18 20.47 -3.98 -3.12
CA SER A 18 19.66 -2.78 -3.37
C SER A 18 18.33 -3.15 -4.01
N LEU A 19 18.32 -4.09 -4.96
CA LEU A 19 17.09 -4.63 -5.54
C LEU A 19 16.27 -5.43 -4.54
N LYS A 20 16.90 -6.13 -3.58
CA LYS A 20 16.19 -6.82 -2.50
C LYS A 20 15.51 -5.83 -1.55
N ARG A 21 16.19 -4.75 -1.18
CA ARG A 21 15.60 -3.67 -0.37
C ARG A 21 14.51 -2.92 -1.13
N PHE A 22 14.71 -2.69 -2.43
CA PHE A 22 13.69 -2.09 -3.29
C PHE A 22 12.48 -3.00 -3.41
N LYS A 23 12.67 -4.29 -3.67
CA LYS A 23 11.60 -5.29 -3.68
C LYS A 23 10.86 -5.31 -2.36
N GLN A 24 11.52 -5.27 -1.21
CA GLN A 24 10.86 -5.19 0.10
C GLN A 24 10.02 -3.93 0.31
N ARG A 25 10.40 -2.79 -0.30
CA ARG A 25 9.62 -1.55 -0.27
C ARG A 25 8.46 -1.56 -1.26
N VAL A 26 8.66 -2.19 -2.42
CA VAL A 26 7.69 -2.30 -3.51
C VAL A 26 6.69 -3.44 -3.28
N ASP A 27 7.06 -4.48 -2.53
CA ASP A 27 6.16 -5.47 -1.94
C ASP A 27 5.36 -4.79 -0.80
N HIS A 28 4.46 -3.90 -1.19
CA HIS A 28 3.31 -3.50 -0.38
C HIS A 28 2.43 -4.71 0.02
N VAL A 29 2.69 -5.89 -0.54
CA VAL A 29 2.00 -7.16 -0.28
C VAL A 29 2.34 -7.77 1.10
N GLU A 30 3.48 -7.42 1.71
CA GLU A 30 3.84 -7.86 3.07
C GLU A 30 3.25 -6.98 4.19
N HIS A 31 2.50 -5.92 3.86
CA HIS A 31 2.01 -4.92 4.82
C HIS A 31 0.71 -5.30 5.56
N GLY A 32 0.18 -6.50 5.34
CA GLY A 32 -0.96 -7.01 6.11
C GLY A 32 -2.33 -6.91 5.44
N GLY A 33 -2.38 -6.39 4.20
CA GLY A 33 -3.62 -6.27 3.44
C GLY A 33 -3.81 -4.87 2.88
N GLY A 34 -4.95 -4.67 2.20
CA GLY A 34 -5.36 -3.38 1.64
C GLY A 34 -6.49 -2.74 2.45
N LEU A 35 -6.51 -1.41 2.48
CA LEU A 35 -7.63 -0.66 3.06
C LEU A 35 -8.86 -0.78 2.14
N LEU A 36 -9.96 -1.35 2.66
CA LEU A 36 -11.25 -1.35 1.98
C LEU A 36 -11.93 0.00 2.20
N LEU A 37 -12.08 0.76 1.12
CA LEU A 37 -12.74 2.06 1.11
C LEU A 37 -14.24 1.93 0.82
N GLY A 38 -15.02 2.95 1.18
CA GLY A 38 -16.46 3.00 0.94
C GLY A 38 -17.32 2.36 2.04
N VAL A 39 -16.70 1.88 3.11
CA VAL A 39 -17.38 1.45 4.33
C VAL A 39 -17.35 2.55 5.40
N ALA A 40 -18.27 2.52 6.36
CA ALA A 40 -18.35 3.46 7.47
C ALA A 40 -17.31 3.17 8.58
N GLY A 41 -16.04 3.01 8.19
CA GLY A 41 -14.97 2.64 9.12
C GLY A 41 -13.63 2.34 8.45
N VAL A 42 -12.63 1.99 9.26
CA VAL A 42 -11.34 1.44 8.80
C VAL A 42 -11.46 -0.06 8.69
N CYS A 43 -11.31 -0.60 7.48
CA CYS A 43 -11.36 -2.04 7.21
C CYS A 43 -10.11 -2.47 6.42
N ILE A 44 -9.39 -3.49 6.90
CA ILE A 44 -8.23 -4.04 6.21
C ILE A 44 -8.58 -5.44 5.69
N ILE A 45 -8.41 -5.67 4.39
CA ILE A 45 -8.60 -6.98 3.75
C ILE A 45 -7.24 -7.60 3.46
N GLY A 46 -6.97 -8.73 4.11
CA GLY A 46 -5.79 -9.57 3.87
C GLY A 46 -6.10 -10.84 3.09
N HIS A 47 -5.06 -11.58 2.71
CA HIS A 47 -5.21 -12.91 2.08
C HIS A 47 -5.46 -13.99 3.14
N GLY A 48 -6.23 -15.03 2.82
CA GLY A 48 -6.49 -16.14 3.75
C GLY A 48 -5.24 -16.94 4.16
N SER A 49 -4.18 -16.90 3.37
CA SER A 49 -2.88 -17.51 3.68
C SER A 49 -1.95 -16.63 4.55
N SER A 50 -2.46 -15.51 5.07
CA SER A 50 -1.68 -14.57 5.88
C SER A 50 -1.15 -15.23 7.16
N LYS A 51 0.13 -14.99 7.46
CA LYS A 51 0.78 -15.49 8.68
C LYS A 51 0.74 -14.43 9.78
N ALA A 52 1.07 -14.82 11.01
CA ALA A 52 1.14 -13.93 12.17
C ALA A 52 1.81 -12.56 11.91
N PRO A 53 3.00 -12.45 11.27
CA PRO A 53 3.62 -11.15 11.00
C PRO A 53 2.79 -10.27 10.05
N THR A 54 2.13 -10.87 9.06
CA THR A 54 1.24 -10.18 8.12
C THR A 54 0.04 -9.61 8.86
N ILE A 55 -0.58 -10.38 9.76
CA ILE A 55 -1.71 -9.91 10.58
C ILE A 55 -1.27 -8.77 11.53
N CYS A 56 -0.09 -8.88 12.16
CA CYS A 56 0.44 -7.80 12.99
C CYS A 56 0.64 -6.50 12.19
N ASN A 57 1.11 -6.59 10.95
CA ASN A 57 1.24 -5.43 10.07
C ASN A 57 -0.13 -4.86 9.70
N ALA A 58 -1.14 -5.71 9.46
CA ALA A 58 -2.52 -5.29 9.18
C ALA A 58 -3.10 -4.43 10.32
N ILE A 59 -2.90 -4.88 11.57
CA ILE A 59 -3.35 -4.16 12.76
C ILE A 59 -2.62 -2.81 12.89
N ARG A 60 -1.32 -2.77 12.59
CA ARG A 60 -0.55 -1.51 12.57
C ARG A 60 -1.09 -0.55 11.51
N SER A 61 -1.35 -1.03 10.30
CA SER A 61 -1.95 -0.22 9.23
C SER A 61 -3.35 0.28 9.60
N ALA A 62 -4.17 -0.52 10.29
CA ALA A 62 -5.46 -0.07 10.79
C ALA A 62 -5.30 1.05 11.83
N ARG A 63 -4.37 0.90 12.78
CA ARG A 63 -4.04 1.95 13.76
C ARG A 63 -3.57 3.23 13.05
N ASP A 64 -2.68 3.11 12.07
CA ASP A 64 -2.16 4.26 11.33
C ASP A 64 -3.26 4.96 10.54
N ALA A 65 -4.20 4.22 9.95
CA ALA A 65 -5.35 4.80 9.25
C ALA A 65 -6.28 5.59 10.20
N ILE A 66 -6.47 5.10 11.43
CA ILE A 66 -7.22 5.80 12.48
C ILE A 66 -6.46 7.06 12.92
N ASN A 67 -5.18 6.93 13.27
CA ASN A 67 -4.36 8.04 13.76
C ASN A 67 -4.23 9.17 12.73
N ASN A 68 -4.20 8.82 11.43
CA ASN A 68 -4.12 9.79 10.35
C ASN A 68 -5.51 10.33 9.91
N GLY A 69 -6.59 9.95 10.59
CA GLY A 69 -7.95 10.42 10.28
C GLY A 69 -8.36 10.16 8.83
N VAL A 70 -8.01 8.98 8.30
CA VAL A 70 -8.21 8.67 6.87
C VAL A 70 -9.69 8.73 6.50
N LEU A 71 -10.56 8.23 7.37
CA LEU A 71 -12.01 8.23 7.13
C LEU A 71 -12.55 9.65 7.06
N GLU A 72 -12.23 10.48 8.06
CA GLU A 72 -12.67 11.87 8.18
C GLU A 72 -12.14 12.68 6.99
N ARG A 73 -10.89 12.44 6.60
CA ARG A 73 -10.27 13.14 5.47
C ARG A 73 -10.96 12.79 4.16
N ILE A 74 -11.28 11.51 3.92
CA ILE A 74 -12.03 11.08 2.75
C ILE A 74 -13.45 11.67 2.77
N GLN A 75 -14.17 11.55 3.89
CA GLN A 75 -15.52 12.11 4.05
C GLN A 75 -15.55 13.62 3.80
N SER A 76 -14.56 14.37 4.28
CA SER A 76 -14.47 15.81 4.06
C SER A 76 -14.29 16.20 2.58
N GLN A 77 -13.72 15.32 1.74
CA GLN A 77 -13.62 15.57 0.29
C GLN A 77 -14.97 15.41 -0.41
N TYR A 78 -15.81 14.48 0.05
CA TYR A 78 -17.13 14.24 -0.52
C TYR A 78 -18.21 15.19 0.03
N GLN A 79 -18.06 15.66 1.27
CA GLN A 79 -18.97 16.64 1.87
C GLN A 79 -18.74 18.07 1.40
N LYS A 80 -17.56 18.39 0.81
CA LYS A 80 -17.44 19.59 -0.01
C LYS A 80 -18.34 19.39 -1.21
N PRO A 81 -19.48 20.10 -1.31
CA PRO A 81 -20.43 19.81 -2.36
C PRO A 81 -19.73 20.00 -3.72
N HIS A 82 -20.03 19.08 -4.64
CA HIS A 82 -19.88 19.24 -6.09
C HIS A 82 -20.69 20.46 -6.60
N GLN A 83 -20.49 21.65 -6.04
CA GLN A 83 -20.95 22.92 -6.58
C GLN A 83 -20.12 23.26 -7.81
N LYS A 84 -20.34 22.54 -8.92
CA LYS A 84 -19.99 22.98 -10.29
C LYS A 84 -20.52 22.10 -11.43
N ALA A 85 -21.47 21.19 -11.19
CA ALA A 85 -22.01 20.33 -12.26
C ALA A 85 -23.52 20.52 -12.54
N ALA A 86 -24.15 21.57 -12.00
CA ALA A 86 -25.58 21.85 -12.23
C ALA A 86 -25.88 23.34 -12.49
N SER A 87 -24.90 24.13 -12.96
CA SER A 87 -25.17 25.43 -13.61
C SER A 87 -25.23 25.21 -15.12
N GLY A 88 -26.33 24.63 -15.57
CA GLY A 88 -26.60 24.28 -16.95
C GLY A 88 -28.09 24.25 -17.20
N GLN A 89 -28.75 25.38 -16.96
CA GLN A 89 -29.92 25.95 -17.65
C GLN A 89 -30.38 27.20 -16.92
#